data_AF-A0A970PPK6-F1
#
_entry.id   AF-A0A970PPK6-F1
#
_cell.length_a   1.000
_cell.length_b   1.000
_cell.length_c   1.000
_cell.angle_alpha   90.00
_cell.angle_beta   90.00
_cell.angle_gamma   90.00
#
_symmetry.space_group_name_H-M   'P 1'
#
loop_
_entity.id
_entity.type
_entity.pdbx_description
1 polymer ?
#
loop_
_entity_poly.entity_id
_entity_poly.type
_entity_poly.pdbx_seq_one_letter_code
_entity_poly.pdbx_strand_id
1 'polypeptide(L)'
;METIPVFEMEPFKPVITDGGSDGTYWGPEFEEPTNEPIPDGQTWDTVTRRPDDGLEEETTQRITDPPAVTQPPETHRGGGKYLTGEGPLFLSFRRDLTDNPLMFTPMDLSLDGEYRFPLIGSTMQVVGEAKAEVRSGMATITYSLFGGVQINREKEFFTFFPDIRSVKTIVPEKLQDVKMAFGIPYSVASWLGSDQKVLLYINCPVSYDAGQAGLQPFSLQDQGYLARLSALLPLMD
;
A
#
# COMPACT_ATOMS: atom_id res chain seq x y z
N MET A 1 -4.76 16.94 44.44
CA MET A 1 -4.85 15.66 43.69
C MET A 1 -5.82 15.91 42.58
N GLU A 2 -5.32 16.23 41.38
CA GLU A 2 -6.15 16.42 40.20
C GLU A 2 -6.38 15.06 39.54
N THR A 3 -7.65 14.73 39.32
CA THR A 3 -8.11 13.55 38.60
C THR A 3 -7.97 13.81 37.10
N ILE A 4 -7.15 13.01 36.43
CA ILE A 4 -7.01 12.99 34.96
C ILE A 4 -8.24 12.26 34.39
N PRO A 5 -8.97 12.80 33.40
CA PRO A 5 -10.09 12.11 32.78
C PRO A 5 -9.57 10.96 31.90
N VAL A 6 -10.10 9.77 32.14
CA VAL A 6 -9.92 8.59 31.30
C VAL A 6 -10.76 8.79 30.03
N PHE A 7 -10.12 8.86 28.86
CA PHE A 7 -10.82 8.76 27.59
C PHE A 7 -11.16 7.27 27.35
N GLU A 8 -12.41 6.93 27.60
CA GLU A 8 -12.98 5.63 27.29
C GLU A 8 -13.26 5.59 25.77
N MET A 9 -12.46 4.82 25.01
CA MET A 9 -12.80 4.53 23.62
C MET A 9 -13.89 3.46 23.61
N GLU A 10 -15.06 3.80 23.10
CA GLU A 10 -16.17 2.85 22.98
C GLU A 10 -15.77 1.65 22.09
N PRO A 11 -16.18 0.42 22.45
CA PRO A 11 -15.97 -0.75 21.60
C PRO A 11 -16.82 -0.63 20.32
N PHE A 12 -16.19 -0.82 19.16
CA PHE A 12 -16.85 -0.90 17.87
C PHE A 12 -17.99 -1.93 17.89
N LYS A 13 -19.22 -1.48 17.65
CA LYS A 13 -20.39 -2.35 17.51
C LYS A 13 -20.59 -2.72 16.04
N PRO A 14 -20.71 -4.01 15.69
CA PRO A 14 -21.03 -4.41 14.33
C PRO A 14 -22.50 -4.09 14.03
N VAL A 15 -22.76 -3.40 12.91
CA VAL A 15 -24.10 -3.32 12.33
C VAL A 15 -24.22 -4.48 11.34
N ILE A 16 -25.10 -5.43 11.64
CA ILE A 16 -25.56 -6.40 10.66
C ILE A 16 -26.57 -5.68 9.76
N THR A 17 -26.22 -5.46 8.50
CA THR A 17 -27.20 -5.07 7.49
C THR A 17 -27.60 -6.30 6.70
N ASP A 18 -28.86 -6.70 6.90
CA ASP A 18 -29.59 -7.53 5.95
C ASP A 18 -29.59 -6.86 4.57
N GLY A 19 -29.53 -7.70 3.54
CA GLY A 19 -29.27 -7.32 2.16
C GLY A 19 -30.13 -6.18 1.61
N GLY A 20 -29.50 -5.34 0.81
CA GLY A 20 -30.15 -4.32 0.02
C GLY A 20 -29.11 -3.47 -0.69
N SER A 21 -29.04 -3.64 -2.01
CA SER A 21 -28.27 -2.79 -2.91
C SER A 21 -28.74 -1.34 -2.83
N ASP A 22 -27.95 -0.45 -2.25
CA ASP A 22 -27.65 0.86 -2.83
C ASP A 22 -26.46 1.48 -2.10
N GLY A 23 -25.50 2.00 -2.87
CA GLY A 23 -24.29 2.60 -2.32
C GLY A 23 -24.58 4.02 -1.85
N THR A 24 -24.36 4.29 -0.56
CA THR A 24 -24.31 5.67 -0.05
C THR A 24 -23.06 5.88 0.79
N TYR A 25 -22.18 6.72 0.23
CA TYR A 25 -20.95 7.26 0.78
C TYR A 25 -21.30 8.31 1.85
N TRP A 26 -20.66 8.26 3.02
CA TRP A 26 -20.88 9.25 4.09
C TRP A 26 -19.64 10.14 4.23
N GLY A 27 -19.71 11.34 3.65
CA GLY A 27 -18.79 12.47 3.82
C GLY A 27 -19.58 13.78 3.88
N PRO A 28 -18.99 14.90 4.33
CA PRO A 28 -19.69 16.19 4.40
C PRO A 28 -20.12 16.66 3.01
N GLU A 29 -21.33 17.24 2.90
CA GLU A 29 -21.91 17.75 1.65
C GLU A 29 -20.95 18.72 0.95
N PHE A 30 -20.60 18.39 -0.30
CA PHE A 30 -19.76 19.19 -1.19
C PHE A 30 -20.68 19.88 -2.20
N GLU A 31 -20.65 21.22 -2.26
CA GLU A 31 -21.31 21.96 -3.36
C GLU A 31 -20.58 21.66 -4.68
N GLU A 32 -21.33 21.32 -5.73
CA GLU A 32 -20.79 21.00 -7.06
C GLU A 32 -20.16 22.25 -7.72
N PRO A 33 -18.94 22.18 -8.26
CA PRO A 33 -18.41 23.26 -9.09
C PRO A 33 -19.10 23.30 -10.44
N THR A 34 -19.69 24.46 -10.76
CA THR A 34 -20.35 24.76 -12.04
C THR A 34 -19.38 24.67 -13.22
N ASN A 35 -19.79 23.95 -14.27
CA ASN A 35 -19.14 23.88 -15.58
C ASN A 35 -19.14 25.27 -16.26
N GLU A 36 -17.99 25.96 -16.27
CA GLU A 36 -17.72 27.05 -17.21
C GLU A 36 -16.72 26.59 -18.29
N PRO A 37 -16.95 26.89 -19.58
CA PRO A 37 -16.05 26.51 -20.66
C PRO A 37 -14.79 27.39 -20.68
N ILE A 38 -13.63 26.75 -20.88
CA ILE A 38 -12.34 27.42 -21.11
C ILE A 38 -12.38 28.13 -22.48
N PRO A 39 -12.07 29.43 -22.59
CA PRO A 39 -12.02 30.12 -23.87
C PRO A 39 -10.73 29.81 -24.64
N ASP A 40 -10.89 29.53 -25.94
CA ASP A 40 -9.82 29.31 -26.91
C ASP A 40 -8.94 30.56 -27.12
N GLY A 41 -7.62 30.34 -27.23
CA GLY A 41 -6.72 31.24 -27.94
C GLY A 41 -5.41 31.57 -27.23
N GLN A 42 -4.33 30.90 -27.64
CA GLN A 42 -3.04 31.55 -27.95
C GLN A 42 -2.07 30.57 -28.63
N THR A 43 -1.82 30.82 -29.92
CA THR A 43 -0.70 30.34 -30.73
C THR A 43 0.54 31.20 -30.44
N TRP A 44 1.75 30.60 -30.45
CA TRP A 44 3.07 31.06 -30.96
C TRP A 44 4.01 29.84 -30.71
N ASP A 45 4.77 29.26 -31.65
CA ASP A 45 5.72 29.88 -32.55
C ASP A 45 5.78 29.21 -33.93
N THR A 46 5.85 30.07 -34.94
CA THR A 46 6.19 29.72 -36.31
C THR A 46 7.70 29.80 -36.46
N VAL A 47 8.37 28.68 -36.79
CA VAL A 47 9.68 28.75 -37.43
C VAL A 47 9.48 28.44 -38.92
N THR A 48 9.37 29.50 -39.70
CA THR A 48 9.38 29.48 -41.16
C THR A 48 10.83 29.32 -41.63
N ARG A 49 11.11 28.24 -42.37
CA ARG A 49 12.16 28.25 -43.41
C ARG A 49 11.52 27.84 -44.74
N ARG A 50 11.75 28.67 -45.75
CA ARG A 50 11.21 28.63 -47.11
C ARG A 50 11.85 27.51 -47.97
N PRO A 51 11.23 27.16 -49.12
CA PRO A 51 11.55 25.98 -49.94
C PRO A 51 12.60 26.27 -51.02
N ASP A 52 12.93 25.19 -51.75
CA ASP A 52 13.60 25.07 -53.06
C ASP A 52 15.08 24.66 -53.05
N ASP A 53 15.33 23.38 -53.39
CA ASP A 53 15.86 22.97 -54.69
C ASP A 53 16.11 21.44 -54.76
N GLY A 54 15.54 20.76 -55.78
CA GLY A 54 16.19 19.59 -56.40
C GLY A 54 15.52 18.20 -56.30
N LEU A 55 14.61 17.93 -57.25
CA LEU A 55 14.42 16.70 -58.06
C LEU A 55 14.47 15.29 -57.42
N GLU A 56 13.37 14.58 -57.67
CA GLU A 56 13.05 13.19 -57.36
C GLU A 56 13.84 12.17 -58.20
N GLU A 57 14.06 10.97 -57.64
CA GLU A 57 13.88 9.72 -58.40
C GLU A 57 12.97 8.77 -57.62
N GLU A 58 11.82 8.48 -58.24
CA GLU A 58 10.86 7.44 -57.86
C GLU A 58 11.49 6.05 -57.92
N THR A 59 11.22 5.22 -56.91
CA THR A 59 11.02 3.78 -57.14
C THR A 59 9.70 3.37 -56.51
N THR A 60 8.70 3.23 -57.36
CA THR A 60 7.38 2.66 -57.07
C THR A 60 7.52 1.26 -56.46
N GLN A 61 7.09 1.08 -55.20
CA GLN A 61 6.61 -0.21 -54.73
C GLN A 61 5.12 -0.08 -54.40
N ARG A 62 4.29 -0.76 -55.20
CA ARG A 62 2.90 -1.07 -54.88
C ARG A 62 2.88 -1.94 -53.63
N ILE A 63 2.32 -1.43 -52.53
CA ILE A 63 1.81 -2.25 -51.44
C ILE A 63 0.30 -2.00 -51.38
N THR A 64 -0.44 -2.86 -52.08
CA THR A 64 -1.82 -3.16 -51.74
C THR A 64 -1.79 -3.97 -50.44
N ASP A 65 -2.14 -3.33 -49.33
CA ASP A 65 -3.03 -3.83 -48.28
C ASP A 65 -3.13 -2.76 -47.18
N PRO A 66 -4.34 -2.38 -46.71
CA PRO A 66 -4.46 -1.48 -45.58
C PRO A 66 -3.79 -2.13 -44.35
N PRO A 67 -3.03 -1.37 -43.54
CA PRO A 67 -2.39 -1.93 -42.37
C PRO A 67 -3.48 -2.52 -41.49
N ALA A 68 -3.34 -3.82 -41.17
CA ALA A 68 -4.10 -4.44 -40.12
C ALA A 68 -3.99 -3.54 -38.89
N VAL A 69 -5.14 -3.18 -38.31
CA VAL A 69 -5.19 -2.47 -37.03
C VAL A 69 -4.52 -3.38 -36.02
N THR A 70 -3.22 -3.16 -35.81
CA THR A 70 -2.47 -3.79 -34.74
C THR A 70 -3.15 -3.29 -33.48
N GLN A 71 -3.86 -4.18 -32.80
CA GLN A 71 -4.27 -3.92 -31.42
C GLN A 71 -3.02 -3.45 -30.68
N PRO A 72 -3.09 -2.34 -29.93
CA PRO A 72 -1.97 -1.90 -29.11
C PRO A 72 -1.45 -3.12 -28.33
N PRO A 73 -0.13 -3.30 -28.20
CA PRO A 73 0.40 -4.37 -27.37
C PRO A 73 -0.32 -4.31 -26.03
N GLU A 74 -0.86 -5.44 -25.57
CA GLU A 74 -1.49 -5.51 -24.25
C GLU A 74 -0.52 -4.89 -23.26
N THR A 75 -0.84 -3.68 -22.82
CA THR A 75 -0.09 -3.02 -21.77
C THR A 75 -0.28 -3.92 -20.57
N HIS A 76 0.73 -4.70 -20.21
CA HIS A 76 0.85 -5.20 -18.85
C HIS A 76 0.94 -3.94 -17.98
N ARG A 77 -0.22 -3.44 -17.52
CA ARG A 77 -0.30 -2.33 -16.57
C ARG A 77 0.43 -2.83 -15.33
N GLY A 78 1.62 -2.28 -15.10
CA GLY A 78 2.60 -2.83 -14.17
C GLY A 78 1.97 -3.18 -12.82
N GLY A 79 2.25 -4.39 -12.35
CA GLY A 79 1.80 -4.86 -11.05
C GLY A 79 2.71 -4.47 -9.90
N GLY A 80 2.22 -4.62 -8.67
CA GLY A 80 3.08 -4.50 -7.50
C GLY A 80 4.06 -5.66 -7.38
N LYS A 81 5.20 -5.43 -6.73
CA LYS A 81 6.28 -6.42 -6.51
C LYS A 81 6.45 -6.84 -5.06
N TYR A 82 6.10 -5.96 -4.12
CA TYR A 82 6.17 -6.20 -2.68
C TYR A 82 4.90 -5.70 -1.99
N LEU A 83 4.59 -6.32 -0.87
CA LEU A 83 3.49 -5.98 0.02
C LEU A 83 4.02 -5.78 1.44
N THR A 84 3.59 -4.69 2.07
CA THR A 84 3.90 -4.35 3.47
C THR A 84 2.62 -4.00 4.22
N GLY A 85 2.64 -4.12 5.55
CA GLY A 85 1.61 -3.50 6.38
C GLY A 85 1.70 -1.98 6.32
N GLU A 86 0.57 -1.28 6.37
CA GLU A 86 0.55 0.17 6.45
C GLU A 86 1.26 0.67 7.73
N GLY A 87 2.06 1.72 7.59
CA GLY A 87 2.70 2.40 8.71
C GLY A 87 3.75 3.40 8.23
N PRO A 88 4.73 3.75 9.08
CA PRO A 88 5.83 4.61 8.69
C PRO A 88 6.75 3.92 7.66
N LEU A 89 7.36 4.73 6.79
CA LEU A 89 8.36 4.26 5.83
C LEU A 89 9.69 4.00 6.53
N PHE A 90 10.37 2.89 6.20
CA PHE A 90 11.75 2.67 6.61
C PHE A 90 12.67 3.83 6.16
N LEU A 91 12.45 4.35 4.95
CA LEU A 91 13.21 5.49 4.39
C LEU A 91 13.13 6.78 5.22
N SER A 92 12.12 6.93 6.07
CA SER A 92 12.00 8.11 6.95
C SER A 92 12.94 8.05 8.16
N PHE A 93 13.40 6.85 8.54
CA PHE A 93 14.20 6.63 9.76
C PHE A 93 15.56 5.96 9.50
N ARG A 94 15.63 5.09 8.50
CA ARG A 94 16.76 4.21 8.20
C ARG A 94 16.92 4.02 6.68
N ARG A 95 17.37 5.09 6.01
CA ARG A 95 17.68 5.06 4.56
C ARG A 95 18.78 4.08 4.18
N ASP A 96 19.63 3.70 5.13
CA ASP A 96 20.68 2.70 4.93
C ASP A 96 20.14 1.28 4.72
N LEU A 97 18.87 1.01 5.04
CA LEU A 97 18.28 -0.33 4.94
C LEU A 97 17.68 -0.65 3.57
N THR A 98 17.21 0.35 2.82
CA THR A 98 16.48 0.17 1.56
C THR A 98 16.35 1.49 0.82
N ASP A 99 16.26 1.44 -0.52
CA ASP A 99 15.82 2.55 -1.37
C ASP A 99 14.34 2.45 -1.76
N ASN A 100 13.70 1.31 -1.49
CA ASN A 100 12.28 1.11 -1.74
C ASN A 100 11.43 1.69 -0.59
N PRO A 101 10.24 2.22 -0.88
CA PRO A 101 9.30 2.77 0.11
C PRO A 101 8.58 1.67 0.91
N LEU A 102 9.34 0.75 1.51
CA LEU A 102 8.83 -0.29 2.39
C LEU A 102 8.39 0.31 3.73
N MET A 103 7.31 -0.22 4.29
CA MET A 103 6.77 0.18 5.58
C MET A 103 6.96 -0.90 6.64
N PHE A 104 6.88 -0.47 7.89
CA PHE A 104 6.68 -1.32 9.07
C PHE A 104 5.47 -0.79 9.85
N THR A 105 4.87 -1.63 10.69
CA THR A 105 3.69 -1.26 11.48
C THR A 105 4.05 -1.33 12.96
N PRO A 106 4.18 -0.18 13.66
CA PRO A 106 4.32 -0.14 15.12
C PRO A 106 3.10 -0.75 15.81
N MET A 107 3.32 -1.53 16.87
CA MET A 107 2.28 -2.26 17.57
C MET A 107 2.58 -2.35 19.05
N ASP A 108 1.54 -2.29 19.89
CA ASP A 108 1.62 -2.65 21.30
C ASP A 108 0.95 -4.00 21.51
N LEU A 109 1.74 -5.02 21.88
CA LEU A 109 1.26 -6.39 22.11
C LEU A 109 0.99 -6.67 23.59
N SER A 110 1.00 -5.65 24.45
CA SER A 110 0.78 -5.78 25.90
C SER A 110 -0.64 -6.10 26.32
N LEU A 111 -1.60 -5.81 25.45
CA LEU A 111 -3.02 -5.99 25.72
C LEU A 111 -3.64 -6.97 24.73
N ASP A 112 -4.51 -7.83 25.26
CA ASP A 112 -5.34 -8.68 24.42
C ASP A 112 -6.27 -7.82 23.54
N GLY A 113 -6.39 -8.19 22.27
CA GLY A 113 -7.14 -7.40 21.31
C GLY A 113 -6.92 -7.82 19.86
N GLU A 114 -7.58 -7.10 18.97
CA GLU A 114 -7.40 -7.23 17.52
C GLU A 114 -6.98 -5.90 16.92
N TYR A 115 -5.96 -5.94 16.06
CA TYR A 115 -5.48 -4.83 15.26
C TYR A 115 -5.69 -5.18 13.80
N ARG A 116 -6.29 -4.26 13.04
CA ARG A 116 -6.48 -4.39 11.59
C ARG A 116 -5.84 -3.20 10.90
N PHE A 117 -5.11 -3.47 9.84
CA PHE A 117 -4.48 -2.41 9.06
C PHE A 117 -4.38 -2.80 7.58
N PRO A 118 -4.43 -1.81 6.68
CA PRO A 118 -4.31 -2.05 5.25
C PRO A 118 -2.98 -2.73 4.88
N LEU A 119 -3.03 -3.59 3.87
CA LEU A 119 -1.85 -4.11 3.20
C LEU A 119 -1.59 -3.30 1.93
N ILE A 120 -0.39 -2.76 1.82
CA ILE A 120 0.00 -1.84 0.77
C ILE A 120 0.89 -2.54 -0.24
N GLY A 121 0.41 -2.65 -1.47
CA GLY A 121 1.15 -3.15 -2.63
C GLY A 121 1.97 -2.05 -3.28
N SER A 122 3.31 -2.21 -3.25
CA SER A 122 4.29 -1.31 -3.87
C SER A 122 4.09 0.17 -3.60
N THR A 123 3.52 0.50 -2.44
CA THR A 123 3.24 1.88 -2.00
C THR A 123 2.31 2.64 -2.96
N MET A 124 1.48 1.91 -3.71
CA MET A 124 0.54 2.50 -4.69
C MET A 124 -0.91 2.08 -4.47
N GLN A 125 -1.15 0.88 -3.94
CA GLN A 125 -2.50 0.30 -3.84
C GLN A 125 -2.69 -0.36 -2.48
N VAL A 126 -3.87 -0.23 -1.91
CA VAL A 126 -4.36 -1.13 -0.87
C VAL A 126 -4.82 -2.41 -1.56
N VAL A 127 -4.23 -3.54 -1.17
CA VAL A 127 -4.42 -4.85 -1.82
C VAL A 127 -5.02 -5.90 -0.88
N GLY A 128 -5.32 -5.52 0.35
CA GLY A 128 -5.88 -6.40 1.36
C GLY A 128 -5.80 -5.79 2.76
N GLU A 129 -5.97 -6.65 3.76
CA GLU A 129 -5.91 -6.30 5.19
C GLU A 129 -5.07 -7.34 5.93
N ALA A 130 -4.26 -6.88 6.88
CA ALA A 130 -3.63 -7.74 7.87
C ALA A 130 -4.35 -7.61 9.20
N LYS A 131 -4.48 -8.73 9.90
CA LYS A 131 -5.04 -8.82 11.25
C LYS A 131 -3.99 -9.36 12.20
N ALA A 132 -3.70 -8.59 13.24
CA ALA A 132 -2.93 -9.01 14.41
C ALA A 132 -3.91 -9.30 15.55
N GLU A 133 -3.84 -10.50 16.11
CA GLU A 133 -4.69 -10.90 17.23
C GLU A 133 -3.80 -11.29 18.41
N VAL A 134 -3.97 -10.59 19.54
CA VAL A 134 -3.30 -10.88 20.79
C VAL A 134 -4.32 -11.49 21.74
N ARG A 135 -4.07 -12.72 22.19
CA ARG A 135 -4.91 -13.40 23.20
C ARG A 135 -4.05 -14.19 24.16
N SER A 136 -4.23 -13.94 25.45
CA SER A 136 -3.55 -14.68 26.52
C SER A 136 -2.03 -14.72 26.34
N GLY A 137 -1.43 -13.58 25.94
CA GLY A 137 0.02 -13.46 25.71
C GLY A 137 0.54 -14.15 24.45
N MET A 138 -0.36 -14.54 23.53
CA MET A 138 -0.02 -15.11 22.22
C MET A 138 -0.45 -14.13 21.12
N ALA A 139 0.44 -13.84 20.18
CA ALA A 139 0.16 -13.05 19.00
C ALA A 139 0.02 -13.95 17.77
N THR A 140 -1.00 -13.70 16.94
CA THR A 140 -1.21 -14.37 15.65
C THR A 140 -1.39 -13.33 14.56
N ILE A 141 -0.57 -13.37 13.53
CA ILE A 141 -0.71 -12.50 12.35
C ILE A 141 -1.35 -13.29 11.22
N THR A 142 -2.43 -12.76 10.66
CA THR A 142 -3.13 -13.31 9.49
C THR A 142 -3.35 -12.19 8.48
N TYR A 143 -3.67 -12.55 7.24
CA TYR A 143 -4.03 -11.57 6.22
C TYR A 143 -5.12 -12.09 5.29
N SER A 144 -5.82 -11.17 4.66
CA SER A 144 -6.72 -11.39 3.54
C SER A 144 -6.35 -10.47 2.39
N LEU A 145 -6.54 -10.92 1.16
CA LEU A 145 -6.23 -10.16 -0.05
C LEU A 145 -7.49 -9.95 -0.87
N PHE A 146 -7.53 -8.84 -1.59
CA PHE A 146 -8.54 -8.62 -2.62
C PHE A 146 -8.37 -9.62 -3.77
N GLY A 147 -9.45 -9.90 -4.50
CA GLY A 147 -9.44 -10.84 -5.62
C GLY A 147 -8.32 -10.53 -6.61
N GLY A 148 -7.75 -11.54 -7.25
CA GLY A 148 -6.69 -11.38 -8.28
C GLY A 148 -5.32 -10.90 -7.79
N VAL A 149 -5.17 -10.59 -6.50
CA VAL A 149 -3.85 -10.40 -5.87
C VAL A 149 -3.23 -11.77 -5.55
N GLN A 150 -2.02 -12.01 -6.04
CA GLN A 150 -1.30 -13.26 -5.83
C GLN A 150 -0.04 -13.02 -5.00
N ILE A 151 0.19 -13.86 -3.98
CA ILE A 151 1.41 -13.87 -3.17
C ILE A 151 2.21 -15.14 -3.44
N ASN A 152 3.53 -15.00 -3.49
CA ASN A 152 4.42 -16.15 -3.42
C ASN A 152 4.50 -16.67 -1.97
N ARG A 153 3.67 -17.67 -1.65
CA ARG A 153 3.57 -18.27 -0.30
C ARG A 153 4.85 -18.95 0.18
N GLU A 154 5.75 -19.36 -0.71
CA GLU A 154 7.03 -19.93 -0.30
C GLU A 154 8.02 -18.88 0.22
N LYS A 155 7.77 -17.61 -0.11
CA LYS A 155 8.62 -16.47 0.25
C LYS A 155 7.96 -15.49 1.22
N GLU A 156 6.71 -15.74 1.58
CA GLU A 156 6.00 -14.91 2.55
C GLU A 156 6.52 -15.16 3.96
N PHE A 157 6.67 -14.09 4.72
CA PHE A 157 6.89 -14.17 6.16
C PHE A 157 6.57 -12.81 6.78
N PHE A 158 6.49 -12.80 8.09
CA PHE A 158 6.63 -11.59 8.87
C PHE A 158 7.70 -11.76 9.94
N THR A 159 8.09 -10.66 10.57
CA THR A 159 8.93 -10.67 11.76
C THR A 159 8.62 -9.43 12.62
N PHE A 160 9.05 -9.46 13.87
CA PHE A 160 9.00 -8.31 14.77
C PHE A 160 10.41 -7.83 15.04
N PHE A 161 10.61 -6.52 14.93
CA PHE A 161 11.78 -5.86 15.46
C PHE A 161 11.42 -5.16 16.77
N PRO A 162 12.28 -5.21 17.80
CA PRO A 162 12.04 -4.48 19.05
C PRO A 162 11.86 -2.97 18.82
N ASP A 163 12.80 -2.37 18.06
CA ASP A 163 12.79 -0.94 17.77
C ASP A 163 13.52 -0.65 16.45
N ILE A 164 13.35 0.56 15.92
CA ILE A 164 13.88 0.95 14.59
C ILE A 164 15.42 0.96 14.53
N ARG A 165 16.09 1.18 15.67
CA ARG A 165 17.57 1.19 15.76
C ARG A 165 18.12 -0.23 15.78
N SER A 166 17.36 -1.19 16.31
CA SER A 166 17.73 -2.61 16.33
C SER A 166 17.75 -3.26 14.94
N VAL A 167 17.06 -2.67 13.96
CA VAL A 167 16.95 -3.23 12.60
C VAL A 167 18.30 -3.19 11.89
N LYS A 168 18.93 -4.36 11.70
CA LYS A 168 20.22 -4.47 10.99
C LYS A 168 20.07 -4.61 9.48
N THR A 169 18.94 -5.18 9.05
CA THR A 169 18.64 -5.49 7.64
C THR A 169 17.16 -5.77 7.49
N ILE A 170 16.61 -5.43 6.33
CA ILE A 170 15.28 -5.89 5.89
C ILE A 170 15.34 -6.76 4.64
N VAL A 171 16.55 -7.15 4.22
CA VAL A 171 16.79 -8.07 3.11
C VAL A 171 16.28 -9.46 3.49
N PRO A 172 15.29 -10.03 2.76
CA PRO A 172 14.66 -11.31 3.09
C PRO A 172 15.61 -12.48 3.29
N GLU A 173 16.69 -12.53 2.51
CA GLU A 173 17.69 -13.60 2.56
C GLU A 173 18.50 -13.58 3.87
N LYS A 174 18.63 -12.42 4.51
CA LYS A 174 19.38 -12.23 5.77
C LYS A 174 18.50 -12.34 7.02
N LEU A 175 17.19 -12.54 6.86
CA LEU A 175 16.23 -12.60 7.95
C LEU A 175 15.77 -14.03 8.30
N GLN A 176 16.40 -15.07 7.73
CA GLN A 176 15.91 -16.47 7.85
C GLN A 176 15.68 -16.91 9.31
N ASP A 177 16.55 -16.50 10.23
CA ASP A 177 16.50 -16.91 11.64
C ASP A 177 15.35 -16.26 12.44
N VAL A 178 14.76 -15.18 11.91
CA VAL A 178 13.70 -14.41 12.58
C VAL A 178 12.37 -14.45 11.82
N LYS A 179 12.27 -15.28 10.76
CA LYS A 179 11.04 -15.42 9.99
C LYS A 179 9.95 -16.12 10.80
N MET A 180 8.76 -15.57 10.70
CA MET A 180 7.55 -16.10 11.31
C MET A 180 6.51 -16.37 10.22
N ALA A 181 5.76 -17.45 10.39
CA ALA A 181 4.74 -17.89 9.44
C ALA A 181 3.36 -17.36 9.83
N PHE A 182 2.58 -16.91 8.84
CA PHE A 182 1.22 -16.41 9.09
C PHE A 182 0.28 -17.52 9.62
N GLY A 183 -0.68 -17.13 10.45
CA GLY A 183 -1.69 -18.01 11.03
C GLY A 183 -1.21 -18.90 12.17
N ILE A 184 0.07 -18.83 12.55
CA ILE A 184 0.62 -19.55 13.69
C ILE A 184 0.59 -18.64 14.92
N PRO A 185 0.08 -19.12 16.07
CA PRO A 185 0.15 -18.38 17.32
C PRO A 185 1.54 -18.51 17.92
N TYR A 186 2.03 -17.40 18.41
CA TYR A 186 3.39 -17.22 18.82
C TYR A 186 3.34 -16.56 20.24
N SER A 187 4.18 -16.96 21.21
CA SER A 187 4.29 -16.33 22.55
C SER A 187 5.03 -14.97 22.58
N VAL A 188 4.31 -13.89 22.89
CA VAL A 188 4.82 -12.50 23.00
C VAL A 188 6.03 -12.41 23.94
N ALA A 189 5.92 -13.00 25.13
CA ALA A 189 6.97 -12.98 26.15
C ALA A 189 8.27 -13.69 25.72
N SER A 190 8.18 -14.68 24.82
CA SER A 190 9.33 -15.49 24.41
C SER A 190 10.28 -14.74 23.49
N TRP A 191 9.85 -13.66 22.83
CA TRP A 191 10.72 -12.89 21.93
C TRP A 191 10.82 -11.41 22.23
N LEU A 192 9.88 -10.84 22.99
CA LEU A 192 9.83 -9.39 23.22
C LEU A 192 10.41 -8.96 24.56
N GLY A 193 10.84 -9.93 25.39
CA GLY A 193 11.43 -9.61 26.69
C GLY A 193 10.46 -8.78 27.52
N SER A 194 10.91 -7.63 28.05
CA SER A 194 10.09 -6.76 28.90
C SER A 194 9.26 -5.73 28.14
N ASP A 195 9.63 -5.38 26.90
CA ASP A 195 8.91 -4.39 26.11
C ASP A 195 8.03 -5.09 25.08
N GLN A 196 6.74 -4.83 25.14
CA GLN A 196 5.76 -5.47 24.26
C GLN A 196 5.38 -4.55 23.10
N LYS A 197 6.00 -3.37 22.98
CA LYS A 197 5.97 -2.57 21.76
C LYS A 197 6.98 -3.08 20.75
N VAL A 198 6.53 -3.16 19.50
CA VAL A 198 7.30 -3.77 18.41
C VAL A 198 7.02 -3.10 17.09
N LEU A 199 7.92 -3.32 16.15
CA LEU A 199 7.74 -3.00 14.75
C LEU A 199 7.48 -4.29 13.96
N LEU A 200 6.25 -4.46 13.51
CA LEU A 200 5.90 -5.54 12.59
C LEU A 200 6.43 -5.23 11.18
N TYR A 201 7.21 -6.15 10.64
CA TYR A 201 7.63 -6.15 9.24
C TYR A 201 7.00 -7.33 8.51
N ILE A 202 6.25 -7.03 7.44
CA ILE A 202 5.65 -8.02 6.55
C ILE A 202 6.43 -8.01 5.23
N ASN A 203 6.88 -9.17 4.80
CA ASN A 203 7.47 -9.36 3.48
C ASN A 203 6.68 -10.42 2.73
N CYS A 204 5.85 -9.95 1.79
CA CYS A 204 5.16 -10.82 0.84
C CYS A 204 5.46 -10.35 -0.58
N PRO A 205 6.27 -11.09 -1.37
CA PRO A 205 6.36 -10.84 -2.79
C PRO A 205 4.99 -11.04 -3.43
N VAL A 206 4.51 -10.01 -4.12
CA VAL A 206 3.15 -9.95 -4.65
C VAL A 206 3.17 -9.72 -6.16
N SER A 207 2.11 -10.11 -6.83
CA SER A 207 1.81 -9.77 -8.22
C SER A 207 0.30 -9.53 -8.37
N TYR A 208 -0.09 -8.45 -9.03
CA TYR A 208 -1.48 -8.08 -9.33
C TYR A 208 -1.52 -7.11 -10.52
N ASP A 209 -2.65 -6.95 -11.19
CA ASP A 209 -2.84 -5.87 -12.17
C ASP A 209 -3.30 -4.60 -11.45
N ALA A 210 -2.56 -3.50 -11.58
CA ALA A 210 -2.92 -2.23 -10.94
C ALA A 210 -4.22 -1.61 -11.49
N GLY A 211 -4.65 -2.00 -12.69
CA GLY A 211 -5.94 -1.61 -13.28
C GLY A 211 -7.11 -2.50 -12.88
N GLN A 212 -6.88 -3.52 -12.05
CA GLN A 212 -7.92 -4.45 -11.66
C GLN A 212 -8.99 -3.79 -10.77
N ALA A 213 -10.25 -4.12 -11.04
CA ALA A 213 -11.36 -3.70 -10.20
C ALA A 213 -11.18 -4.18 -8.74
N GLY A 214 -11.57 -3.33 -7.80
CA GLY A 214 -11.56 -3.62 -6.36
C GLY A 214 -10.28 -3.24 -5.62
N LEU A 215 -9.22 -2.82 -6.31
CA LEU A 215 -8.05 -2.21 -5.65
C LEU A 215 -8.34 -0.74 -5.35
N GLN A 216 -7.85 -0.26 -4.19
CA GLN A 216 -7.97 1.15 -3.80
C GLN A 216 -6.62 1.83 -3.91
N PRO A 217 -6.52 3.03 -4.52
CA PRO A 217 -5.26 3.76 -4.58
C PRO A 217 -4.79 4.11 -3.18
N PHE A 218 -3.49 3.98 -2.95
CA PHE A 218 -2.82 4.42 -1.74
C PHE A 218 -1.97 5.66 -2.03
N SER A 219 -2.01 6.63 -1.14
CA SER A 219 -1.18 7.84 -1.20
C SER A 219 -0.63 8.16 0.18
N LEU A 220 0.64 8.54 0.23
CA LEU A 220 1.28 9.03 1.46
C LEU A 220 0.74 10.39 1.91
N GLN A 221 -0.03 11.07 1.07
CA GLN A 221 -0.67 12.36 1.37
C GLN A 221 -2.16 12.20 1.72
N ASP A 222 -2.68 10.98 1.68
CA ASP A 222 -4.05 10.70 2.09
C ASP A 222 -4.26 11.05 3.58
N GLN A 223 -5.34 11.76 3.87
CA GLN A 223 -5.62 12.21 5.25
C GLN A 223 -5.91 11.02 6.18
N GLY A 224 -6.54 9.96 5.66
CA GLY A 224 -6.77 8.73 6.42
C GLY A 224 -5.46 8.04 6.80
N TYR A 225 -4.53 7.92 5.85
CA TYR A 225 -3.19 7.43 6.10
C TYR A 225 -2.46 8.29 7.15
N LEU A 226 -2.45 9.62 6.99
CA LEU A 226 -1.76 10.51 7.92
C LEU A 226 -2.34 10.46 9.34
N ALA A 227 -3.65 10.34 9.47
CA ALA A 227 -4.30 10.16 10.77
C ALA A 227 -3.88 8.84 11.44
N ARG A 228 -3.87 7.73 10.69
CA ARG A 228 -3.42 6.43 11.20
C ARG A 228 -1.93 6.46 11.54
N LEU A 229 -1.09 7.07 10.70
CA LEU A 229 0.33 7.24 10.95
C LEU A 229 0.58 7.98 12.27
N SER A 230 -0.15 9.07 12.52
CA SER A 230 -0.06 9.84 13.78
C SER A 230 -0.33 8.97 15.01
N ALA A 231 -1.30 8.04 14.93
CA ALA A 231 -1.60 7.11 16.02
C ALA A 231 -0.53 6.01 16.20
N LEU A 232 0.22 5.66 15.14
CA LEU A 232 1.26 4.64 15.18
C LEU A 232 2.61 5.17 15.68
N LEU A 233 2.93 6.44 15.42
CA LEU A 233 4.24 7.03 15.79
C LEU A 233 4.58 6.91 17.29
N PRO A 234 3.65 7.11 18.25
CA PRO A 234 3.94 6.92 19.67
C PRO A 234 4.28 5.48 20.08
N LEU A 235 4.03 4.49 19.22
CA LEU A 235 4.32 3.07 19.47
C LEU A 235 5.70 2.64 18.95
N MET A 236 6.51 3.58 18.43
CA MET A 236 7.83 3.29 17.87
C MET A 236 8.97 3.23 18.90
N ASP A 237 8.74 3.74 20.10
CA ASP A 237 9.74 3.93 21.16
C ASP A 237 9.56 2.96 22.35
#